data_AF-A0A961WTJ8-F1
#
_entry.id   AF-A0A961WTJ8-F1
#
_cell.length_a   1.000
_cell.length_b   1.000
_cell.length_c   1.000
_cell.angle_alpha   90.00
_cell.angle_beta   90.00
_cell.angle_gamma   90.00
#
_symmetry.space_group_name_H-M   'P 1'
#
loop_
_entity.id
_entity.type
_entity.pdbx_description
1 polymer ?
#
loop_
_entity_poly.entity_id
_entity_poly.type
_entity_poly.pdbx_seq_one_letter_code
_entity_poly.pdbx_strand_id
1 'polypeptide(L)'
;MRKVPFAERAEMVLIVTMLAGILLVAQQWSISVYRFGLCILVAATFLQIAVGNVPKHLGFAGTAVRTVMILAVIVALFSLGVFLVPHLAQLGR
;
A
#
# COMPACT_ATOMS: atom_id res chain seq x y z
N MET A 1 -14.53 -0.51 27.68
CA MET A 1 -13.35 -0.37 26.80
C MET A 1 -13.69 -0.96 25.43
N ARG A 2 -13.92 -0.13 24.40
CA ARG A 2 -14.24 -0.58 23.04
C ARG A 2 -12.96 -1.19 22.44
N LYS A 3 -12.97 -2.49 22.11
CA LYS A 3 -11.82 -3.13 21.45
C LYS A 3 -11.66 -2.49 20.08
N VAL A 4 -10.59 -1.72 19.90
CA VAL A 4 -10.23 -1.12 18.60
C VAL A 4 -10.11 -2.27 17.59
N PRO A 5 -10.88 -2.24 16.49
CA PRO A 5 -10.81 -3.26 15.44
C PRO A 5 -9.38 -3.44 14.94
N PHE A 6 -9.04 -4.67 14.58
CA PHE A 6 -7.70 -5.00 14.09
C PHE A 6 -7.31 -4.17 12.86
N ALA A 7 -8.25 -3.96 11.93
CA ALA A 7 -8.04 -3.12 10.76
C ALA A 7 -7.62 -1.70 11.11
N GLU A 8 -8.21 -1.10 12.15
CA GLU A 8 -7.90 0.27 12.57
C GLU A 8 -6.51 0.36 13.24
N ARG A 9 -6.09 -0.69 13.97
CA ARG A 9 -4.72 -0.78 14.49
C ARG A 9 -3.70 -0.94 13.37
N ALA A 10 -4.00 -1.80 12.39
CA ALA A 10 -3.13 -1.99 11.23
C ALA A 10 -3.00 -0.70 10.40
N GLU A 11 -4.10 0.00 10.18
CA GLU A 11 -4.12 1.32 9.53
C GLU A 11 -3.23 2.33 10.27
N MET A 12 -3.35 2.41 11.60
CA MET A 12 -2.53 3.31 12.42
C MET A 12 -1.04 2.97 12.33
N VAL A 13 -0.68 1.68 12.40
CA VAL A 13 0.71 1.23 12.24
C VAL A 13 1.26 1.61 10.86
N LEU A 14 0.46 1.49 9.81
CA LEU A 14 0.88 1.87 8.46
C LEU A 14 1.07 3.40 8.35
N ILE A 15 0.17 4.21 8.91
CA ILE A 15 0.33 5.67 8.95
C ILE A 15 1.64 6.05 9.65
N VAL A 16 1.93 5.46 10.82
CA VAL A 16 3.18 5.72 11.54
C VAL A 16 4.40 5.26 10.73
N THR A 17 4.29 4.13 10.04
CA THR A 17 5.35 3.62 9.15
C THR A 17 5.60 4.55 7.97
N MET A 18 4.55 5.13 7.39
CA MET A 18 4.66 6.14 6.34
C MET A 18 5.34 7.41 6.85
N LEU A 19 4.97 7.90 8.04
CA LEU A 19 5.65 9.05 8.64
C LEU A 19 7.14 8.78 8.85
N ALA A 20 7.51 7.60 9.36
CA ALA A 20 8.91 7.18 9.48
C ALA A 20 9.62 7.13 8.11
N GLY A 21 8.96 6.58 7.09
CA GLY A 21 9.47 6.55 5.72
C GLY A 21 9.70 7.95 5.14
N ILE A 22 8.78 8.90 5.38
CA ILE A 22 8.94 10.31 4.98
C ILE A 22 10.17 10.92 5.64
N LEU A 23 10.39 10.68 6.94
CA LEU A 23 11.57 11.18 7.65
C LEU A 23 12.88 10.59 7.09
N LEU A 24 12.89 9.31 6.72
CA LEU A 24 14.04 8.65 6.09
C LEU A 24 14.34 9.17 4.68
N VAL A 25 13.32 9.60 3.95
CA VAL A 25 13.47 10.25 2.64
C VAL A 25 13.89 11.72 2.78
N ALA A 26 13.41 12.41 3.81
CA ALA A 26 13.68 13.82 4.03
C ALA A 26 15.15 14.11 4.44
N GLN A 27 15.83 13.16 5.08
CA GLN A 27 17.25 13.33 5.38
C GLN A 27 18.07 13.40 4.08
N GLN A 28 19.07 14.28 4.05
CA GLN A 28 19.92 14.53 2.86
C GLN A 28 21.31 13.89 2.97
N TRP A 29 21.59 13.17 4.06
CA TRP A 29 22.93 12.71 4.41
C TRP A 29 23.34 11.45 3.67
N SER A 30 22.38 10.56 3.35
CA SER A 30 22.66 9.27 2.72
C SER A 30 21.65 8.89 1.65
N ILE A 31 22.16 8.62 0.45
CA ILE A 31 21.36 8.09 -0.66
C ILE A 31 20.82 6.68 -0.36
N SER A 32 21.55 5.89 0.43
CA SER A 32 21.14 4.53 0.81
C SER A 32 19.93 4.59 1.75
N VAL A 33 19.96 5.50 2.74
CA VAL A 33 18.84 5.72 3.67
C VAL A 33 17.63 6.29 2.94
N TYR A 34 17.86 7.22 2.01
CA TYR A 34 16.81 7.75 1.13
C TYR A 34 16.12 6.62 0.34
N ARG A 35 16.90 5.77 -0.35
CA ARG A 35 16.35 4.64 -1.11
C ARG A 35 15.56 3.68 -0.22
N PHE A 36 16.06 3.40 0.97
CA PHE A 36 15.37 2.55 1.93
C PHE A 36 14.04 3.16 2.40
N GLY A 37 14.03 4.45 2.77
CA GLY A 37 12.82 5.19 3.12
C GLY A 37 11.80 5.22 1.98
N LEU A 38 12.28 5.37 0.75
CA LEU A 38 11.44 5.38 -0.45
C LEU A 38 10.82 4.00 -0.72
N CYS A 39 11.58 2.91 -0.57
CA CYS A 39 11.05 1.55 -0.64
C CYS A 39 9.99 1.30 0.43
N ILE A 40 10.24 1.73 1.68
CA ILE A 40 9.26 1.64 2.77
C ILE A 40 7.98 2.38 2.39
N LEU A 41 8.10 3.61 1.89
CA LEU A 41 6.93 4.42 1.53
C LEU A 41 6.10 3.78 0.43
N VAL A 42 6.74 3.27 -0.62
CA VAL A 42 6.05 2.60 -1.72
C VAL A 42 5.30 1.37 -1.21
N ALA A 43 5.98 0.51 -0.43
CA ALA A 43 5.36 -0.68 0.13
C ALA A 43 4.23 -0.36 1.11
N ALA A 44 4.45 0.62 2.01
CA ALA A 44 3.44 1.06 2.96
C ALA A 44 2.22 1.65 2.25
N THR A 45 2.42 2.41 1.17
CA THR A 45 1.31 3.00 0.39
C THR A 45 0.44 1.92 -0.26
N PHE A 46 1.03 0.91 -0.90
CA PHE A 46 0.25 -0.20 -1.46
C PHE A 46 -0.55 -0.94 -0.38
N LEU A 47 0.09 -1.18 0.77
CA LEU A 47 -0.56 -1.84 1.89
C LEU A 47 -1.64 -0.94 2.53
N GLN A 48 -1.46 0.37 2.55
CA GLN A 48 -2.42 1.38 3.03
C GLN A 48 -3.69 1.38 2.17
N ILE A 49 -3.55 1.31 0.83
CA ILE A 49 -4.71 1.22 -0.07
C ILE A 49 -5.52 -0.03 0.25
N ALA A 50 -4.87 -1.17 0.49
CA ALA A 50 -5.56 -2.40 0.81
C ALA A 50 -6.21 -2.39 2.21
N VAL A 51 -5.44 -2.07 3.25
CA VAL A 51 -5.90 -2.08 4.65
C VAL A 51 -6.94 -0.98 4.92
N GLY A 52 -6.75 0.21 4.36
CA GLY A 52 -7.69 1.33 4.51
C GLY A 52 -9.07 1.07 3.88
N ASN A 53 -9.14 0.13 2.93
CA ASN A 53 -10.40 -0.29 2.29
C ASN A 53 -11.07 -1.49 2.99
N VAL A 54 -10.49 -2.04 4.07
CA VAL A 54 -11.11 -3.13 4.81
C VAL A 54 -12.22 -2.63 5.74
N PRO A 55 -13.42 -3.24 5.71
CA PRO A 55 -14.48 -2.92 6.67
C PRO A 55 -14.06 -3.19 8.13
N LYS A 56 -14.16 -2.15 8.97
CA LYS A 56 -13.71 -2.17 10.39
C LYS A 56 -14.54 -3.06 11.33
N HIS A 57 -15.58 -3.72 10.83
CA HIS A 57 -16.39 -4.66 11.61
C HIS A 57 -15.91 -6.12 11.50
N LEU A 58 -14.95 -6.40 10.61
CA LEU A 58 -14.43 -7.76 10.40
C LEU A 58 -13.42 -8.14 11.49
N GLY A 59 -13.45 -9.41 11.90
CA GLY A 59 -12.40 -9.99 12.75
C GLY A 59 -11.03 -10.04 12.06
N PHE A 60 -10.00 -10.51 12.78
CA PHE A 60 -8.62 -10.59 12.29
C PHE A 60 -8.50 -11.33 10.94
N ALA A 61 -9.07 -12.55 10.85
CA ALA A 61 -9.01 -13.36 9.64
C ALA A 61 -9.77 -12.71 8.46
N GLY A 62 -10.95 -12.13 8.73
CA GLY A 62 -11.72 -11.41 7.71
C GLY A 62 -10.99 -10.16 7.20
N THR A 63 -10.26 -9.48 8.07
CA THR A 63 -9.43 -8.33 7.70
C THR A 63 -8.27 -8.76 6.79
N ALA A 64 -7.54 -9.81 7.17
CA ALA A 64 -6.40 -10.30 6.40
C ALA A 64 -6.82 -10.78 4.99
N VAL A 65 -7.90 -11.57 4.89
CA VAL A 65 -8.40 -12.07 3.59
C VAL A 65 -8.83 -10.92 2.68
N ARG A 66 -9.52 -9.91 3.23
CA ARG A 66 -9.99 -8.76 2.44
C ARG A 66 -8.83 -7.89 1.98
N THR A 67 -7.83 -7.66 2.83
CA THR A 67 -6.58 -6.98 2.45
C THR A 67 -5.90 -7.68 1.28
N VAL A 68 -5.72 -9.01 1.36
CA VAL A 68 -5.10 -9.80 0.27
C VAL A 68 -5.92 -9.72 -1.01
N MET A 69 -7.25 -9.81 -0.91
CA MET A 69 -8.14 -9.68 -2.08
C MET A 69 -8.00 -8.30 -2.74
N ILE A 70 -7.96 -7.22 -1.97
CA ILE A 70 -7.79 -5.87 -2.52
C ILE A 70 -6.42 -5.72 -3.19
N LEU A 71 -5.35 -6.21 -2.56
CA LEU A 71 -4.02 -6.26 -3.17
C LEU A 71 -4.02 -7.04 -4.49
N ALA A 72 -4.70 -8.18 -4.55
CA ALA A 72 -4.81 -8.98 -5.77
C ALA A 72 -5.52 -8.20 -6.90
N VAL A 73 -6.60 -7.48 -6.59
CA VAL A 73 -7.30 -6.61 -7.57
C VAL A 73 -6.38 -5.49 -8.05
N ILE A 74 -5.64 -4.84 -7.15
CA ILE A 74 -4.67 -3.79 -7.52
C ILE A 74 -3.62 -4.35 -8.49
N VAL A 75 -2.99 -5.48 -8.14
CA VAL A 75 -2.00 -6.13 -9.00
C VAL A 75 -2.59 -6.47 -10.36
N ALA A 76 -3.80 -7.05 -10.40
CA ALA A 76 -4.47 -7.38 -11.66
C ALA A 76 -4.72 -6.15 -12.54
N LEU A 77 -5.21 -5.04 -11.96
CA LEU A 77 -5.45 -3.81 -12.71
C LEU A 77 -4.16 -3.18 -13.24
N PHE A 78 -3.10 -3.15 -12.42
CA PHE A 78 -1.79 -2.63 -12.86
C PHE A 78 -1.17 -3.50 -13.95
N SER A 79 -1.20 -4.83 -13.80
CA SER A 79 -0.71 -5.76 -14.82
C SER A 79 -1.49 -5.64 -16.12
N LEU A 80 -2.82 -5.55 -16.04
CA LEU A 80 -3.66 -5.35 -17.21
C LEU A 80 -3.34 -4.00 -17.90
N GLY A 81 -3.19 -2.93 -17.13
CA GLY A 81 -2.78 -1.63 -17.63
C GLY A 81 -1.46 -1.71 -18.41
N VAL A 82 -0.41 -2.27 -17.79
CA VAL A 82 0.91 -2.44 -18.42
C VAL A 82 0.84 -3.30 -19.68
N PHE A 83 0.03 -4.36 -19.68
CA PHE A 83 -0.19 -5.21 -20.84
C PHE A 83 -0.91 -4.50 -21.99
N LEU A 84 -1.85 -3.61 -21.67
CA LEU A 84 -2.61 -2.84 -22.66
C LEU A 84 -1.81 -1.67 -23.26
N VAL A 85 -0.79 -1.14 -22.57
CA VAL A 85 0.05 -0.04 -23.07
C VAL A 85 0.57 -0.26 -24.51
N PRO A 86 1.25 -1.37 -24.86
CA PRO A 86 1.76 -1.56 -26.21
C PRO A 86 0.65 -1.61 -27.27
N HIS A 87 -0.50 -2.20 -26.96
CA HIS A 87 -1.64 -2.28 -27.87
C HIS A 87 -2.29 -0.92 -28.09
N LEU A 88 -2.46 -0.13 -27.03
CA LEU A 88 -3.00 1.23 -27.10
C LEU A 88 -2.02 2.19 -27.82
N ALA A 89 -0.72 2.05 -27.59
CA ALA A 89 0.30 2.86 -28.26
C ALA A 89 0.40 2.60 -29.77
N GLN A 90 -0.06 1.43 -30.24
CA GLN A 90 -0.11 1.10 -31.67
C GLN A 90 -1.33 1.70 -32.37
N LEU A 91 -2.43 2.00 -31.65
CA LEU A 91 -3.64 2.60 -32.22
C LEU A 91 -3.48 4.09 -32.55
N GLY A 92 -2.50 4.77 -31.96
CA GLY A 92 -2.17 6.18 -32.23
C GLY A 92 -1.15 6.40 -33.35
N ARG A 93 -0.69 5.33 -34.01
CA ARG A 93 0.12 5.37 -35.25
C ARG A 93 -0.77 5.13 -36.46
#